data_AF-A0A918JMN7-F1
#
_entry.id   AF-A0A918JMN7-F1
#
_cell.length_a   1.000
_cell.length_b   1.000
_cell.length_c   1.000
_cell.angle_alpha   90.00
_cell.angle_beta   90.00
_cell.angle_gamma   90.00
#
_symmetry.space_group_name_H-M   'P 1'
#
loop_
_entity.id
_entity.type
_entity.pdbx_description
1 polymer ?
#
loop_
_entity_poly.entity_id
_entity_poly.type
_entity_poly.pdbx_seq_one_letter_code
_entity_poly.pdbx_strand_id
1 'polypeptide(L)'
;MQTPYRQLKAQLPVQYLSIDVLLALRILFDKDGDIVNLDDDIRELAHHPERLNNSYRPEWEAYVTRAIAAELNKHPDQNVTQFVERILRDVEAVKDSSFRYDTLYEAVCRAGAVNDASNTSVFPTPWRQQIMALLLPVSTLPRE
;
A
#
# COMPACT_ATOMS: atom_id res chain seq x y z
N MET A 1 -28.54 0.46 -20.26
CA MET A 1 -27.24 -0.11 -20.64
C MET A 1 -26.30 0.02 -19.45
N GLN A 2 -25.92 -1.09 -18.82
CA GLN A 2 -24.89 -1.06 -17.76
C GLN A 2 -23.55 -0.88 -18.46
N THR A 3 -22.87 0.23 -18.21
CA THR A 3 -21.58 0.57 -18.82
C THR A 3 -20.57 -0.55 -18.58
N PRO A 4 -19.75 -0.96 -19.57
CA PRO A 4 -18.65 -1.92 -19.40
C PRO A 4 -17.81 -1.68 -18.13
N TYR A 5 -17.68 -0.40 -17.74
CA TYR A 5 -17.12 0.10 -16.50
C TYR A 5 -17.59 -0.61 -15.21
N ARG A 6 -18.90 -0.85 -15.02
CA ARG A 6 -19.41 -1.49 -13.78
C ARG A 6 -19.07 -2.97 -13.73
N GLN A 7 -19.02 -3.64 -14.89
CA GLN A 7 -18.67 -5.04 -15.00
C GLN A 7 -17.16 -5.25 -14.86
N LEU A 8 -16.34 -4.37 -15.44
CA LEU A 8 -14.87 -4.44 -15.34
C LEU A 8 -14.39 -4.22 -13.89
N LYS A 9 -14.98 -3.25 -13.18
CA LYS A 9 -14.67 -2.98 -11.76
C LYS A 9 -14.98 -4.18 -10.84
N ALA A 10 -15.97 -5.00 -11.20
CA ALA A 10 -16.32 -6.21 -10.44
C ALA A 10 -15.44 -7.43 -10.78
N GLN A 11 -14.71 -7.38 -11.90
CA GLN A 11 -13.93 -8.51 -12.41
C GLN A 11 -12.43 -8.37 -12.20
N LEU A 12 -11.91 -7.15 -12.01
CA LEU A 12 -10.48 -6.94 -11.74
C LEU A 12 -10.18 -7.26 -10.27
N PRO A 13 -9.40 -8.32 -9.99
CA PRO A 13 -9.17 -8.74 -8.63
C PRO A 13 -7.97 -8.00 -8.02
N VAL A 14 -8.03 -6.67 -8.00
CA VAL A 14 -6.93 -5.79 -7.56
C VAL A 14 -6.50 -6.06 -6.12
N GLN A 15 -7.41 -6.60 -5.30
CA GLN A 15 -7.11 -7.02 -3.92
C GLN A 15 -6.08 -8.15 -3.82
N TYR A 16 -5.80 -8.89 -4.90
CA TYR A 16 -4.75 -9.92 -4.92
C TYR A 16 -3.41 -9.40 -5.41
N LEU A 17 -3.32 -8.12 -5.80
CA LEU A 17 -2.04 -7.53 -6.14
C LEU A 17 -1.17 -7.41 -4.88
N SER A 18 0.08 -7.80 -5.04
CA SER A 18 1.13 -7.50 -4.08
C SER A 18 1.35 -5.98 -4.02
N ILE A 19 1.80 -5.50 -2.86
CA ILE A 19 1.90 -4.06 -2.61
C ILE A 19 2.91 -3.36 -3.53
N ASP A 20 3.95 -4.08 -3.98
CA ASP A 20 4.96 -3.61 -4.93
C ASP A 20 4.34 -3.34 -6.31
N VAL A 21 3.54 -4.27 -6.83
CA VAL A 21 2.85 -4.12 -8.11
C VAL A 21 1.77 -3.04 -8.02
N LEU A 22 1.03 -2.99 -6.90
CA LEU A 22 0.01 -1.96 -6.68
C LEU A 22 0.63 -0.56 -6.64
N LEU A 23 1.77 -0.39 -5.97
CA LEU A 23 2.49 0.88 -5.94
C LEU A 23 3.00 1.27 -7.32
N ALA A 24 3.58 0.34 -8.08
CA ALA A 24 4.05 0.60 -9.43
C ALA A 24 2.90 1.08 -10.34
N LEU A 25 1.74 0.44 -10.26
CA LEU A 25 0.53 0.86 -10.99
C LEU A 25 0.03 2.23 -10.52
N ARG A 26 0.07 2.52 -9.21
CA ARG A 26 -0.33 3.81 -8.66
C ARG A 26 0.58 4.94 -9.15
N ILE A 27 1.90 4.69 -9.27
CA ILE A 27 2.88 5.63 -9.84
C ILE A 27 2.69 5.78 -11.35
N LEU A 28 2.48 4.68 -12.08
CA LEU A 28 2.28 4.69 -13.53
C LEU A 28 1.11 5.59 -13.94
N PHE A 29 0.02 5.53 -13.18
CA PHE A 29 -1.17 6.33 -13.43
C PHE A 29 -1.20 7.66 -12.69
N ASP A 30 -0.16 7.99 -11.94
CA ASP A 30 -0.08 9.24 -11.20
C ASP A 30 -0.02 10.42 -12.17
N LYS A 31 -0.78 11.47 -11.88
CA LYS A 31 -0.89 12.66 -12.73
C LYS A 31 -0.50 13.89 -11.97
N ASP A 32 0.26 14.76 -12.62
CA ASP A 32 0.55 16.09 -12.09
C ASP A 32 -0.77 16.86 -11.82
N GLY A 33 -0.94 17.32 -10.58
CA GLY A 33 -2.13 18.07 -10.15
C GLY A 33 -3.30 17.23 -9.66
N ASP A 34 -3.10 15.93 -9.38
CA ASP A 34 -4.09 15.15 -8.63
C ASP A 34 -4.27 15.74 -7.21
N ILE A 35 -5.49 15.66 -6.68
CA ILE A 35 -5.83 16.22 -5.35
C ILE A 35 -5.04 15.51 -4.24
N VAL A 36 -4.65 14.26 -4.50
CA VAL A 36 -3.94 13.39 -3.56
C VAL A 36 -2.49 13.22 -4.02
N ASN A 37 -1.55 13.67 -3.19
CA ASN A 37 -0.12 13.54 -3.44
C ASN A 37 0.40 12.22 -2.85
N LEU A 38 0.69 11.25 -3.73
CA LEU A 38 1.18 9.92 -3.35
C LEU A 38 2.46 9.98 -2.50
N ASP A 39 3.37 10.92 -2.80
CA ASP A 39 4.62 11.04 -2.05
C ASP A 39 4.37 11.50 -0.60
N ASP A 40 3.40 12.39 -0.40
CA ASP A 40 3.04 12.87 0.94
C ASP A 40 2.34 11.77 1.75
N ASP A 41 1.42 11.03 1.12
CA ASP A 41 0.76 9.87 1.74
C ASP A 41 1.78 8.84 2.22
N ILE A 42 2.78 8.53 1.39
CA ILE A 42 3.82 7.56 1.70
C ILE A 42 4.81 8.10 2.73
N ARG A 43 5.12 9.41 2.75
CA ARG A 43 5.92 10.02 3.83
C ARG A 43 5.22 9.90 5.18
N GLU A 44 3.89 9.99 5.20
CA GLU A 44 3.12 9.87 6.44
C GLU A 44 3.23 8.47 7.07
N LEU A 45 3.47 7.43 6.26
CA LEU A 45 3.67 6.07 6.76
C LEU A 45 4.84 5.92 7.73
N ALA A 46 5.79 6.86 7.74
CA ALA A 46 6.85 6.89 8.75
C ALA A 46 6.31 7.10 10.18
N HIS A 47 5.17 7.79 10.32
CA HIS A 47 4.53 8.09 11.60
C HIS A 47 3.28 7.24 11.84
N HIS A 48 2.59 6.87 10.76
CA HIS A 48 1.32 6.15 10.79
C HIS A 48 1.35 4.90 9.88
N PRO A 49 2.20 3.90 10.19
CA PRO A 49 2.39 2.72 9.34
C PRO A 49 1.09 1.91 9.14
N GLU A 50 0.18 1.93 10.10
CA GLU A 50 -1.11 1.24 10.05
C GLU A 50 -2.01 1.73 8.90
N ARG A 51 -1.83 2.98 8.46
CA ARG A 51 -2.58 3.56 7.35
C ARG A 51 -2.31 2.84 6.03
N LEU A 52 -1.17 2.16 5.89
CA LEU A 52 -0.84 1.37 4.71
C LEU A 52 -1.95 0.37 4.39
N ASN A 53 -2.38 -0.41 5.38
CA ASN A 53 -3.42 -1.43 5.21
C ASN A 53 -4.84 -0.87 5.40
N ASN A 54 -5.01 0.06 6.34
CA ASN A 54 -6.33 0.52 6.75
C ASN A 54 -6.95 1.57 5.80
N SER A 55 -6.12 2.31 5.06
CA SER A 55 -6.60 3.44 4.25
C SER A 55 -5.97 3.46 2.86
N TYR A 56 -4.63 3.46 2.78
CA TYR A 56 -3.95 3.69 1.50
C TYR A 56 -4.08 2.53 0.52
N ARG A 57 -3.94 1.27 0.97
CA ARG A 57 -4.13 0.12 0.07
C ARG A 57 -5.54 0.11 -0.57
N PRO A 58 -6.65 0.24 0.18
CA PRO A 58 -7.99 0.37 -0.42
C PRO A 58 -8.12 1.57 -1.38
N GLU A 59 -7.54 2.71 -1.04
CA GLU A 59 -7.57 3.92 -1.89
C GLU A 59 -6.80 3.71 -3.20
N TRP A 60 -5.62 3.10 -3.13
CA TRP A 60 -4.79 2.79 -4.29
C TRP A 60 -5.46 1.76 -5.20
N GLU A 61 -6.05 0.70 -4.64
CA GLU A 61 -6.84 -0.29 -5.40
C GLU A 61 -8.00 0.38 -6.16
N ALA A 62 -8.74 1.27 -5.50
CA ALA A 62 -9.85 2.00 -6.11
C ALA A 62 -9.36 3.01 -7.17
N TYR A 63 -8.20 3.61 -6.97
CA TYR A 63 -7.56 4.50 -7.93
C TYR A 63 -7.15 3.75 -9.19
N VAL A 64 -6.33 2.71 -9.04
CA VAL A 64 -5.77 1.91 -10.12
C VAL A 64 -6.90 1.29 -10.96
N THR A 65 -7.95 0.79 -10.31
CA THR A 65 -9.12 0.25 -11.02
C THR A 65 -9.79 1.30 -11.92
N ARG A 66 -9.97 2.53 -11.41
CA ARG A 66 -10.54 3.65 -12.19
C ARG A 66 -9.61 4.06 -13.33
N ALA A 67 -8.31 4.10 -13.08
CA ALA A 67 -7.31 4.47 -14.07
C ALA A 67 -7.23 3.46 -15.22
N ILE A 68 -7.18 2.16 -14.93
CA ILE A 68 -7.20 1.09 -15.94
C ILE A 68 -8.47 1.17 -16.80
N ALA A 69 -9.64 1.33 -16.16
CA ALA A 69 -10.90 1.44 -16.89
C ALA A 69 -10.95 2.70 -17.78
N ALA A 70 -10.40 3.82 -17.30
CA ALA A 70 -10.29 5.05 -18.10
C ALA A 70 -9.34 4.85 -19.29
N GLU A 71 -8.22 4.15 -19.10
CA GLU A 71 -7.23 3.92 -20.14
C GLU A 71 -7.76 2.98 -21.24
N LEU A 72 -8.51 1.94 -20.87
CA LEU A 72 -9.23 1.09 -21.82
C LEU A 72 -10.22 1.88 -22.68
N ASN A 73 -10.96 2.82 -22.07
CA ASN A 73 -11.94 3.63 -22.79
C ASN A 73 -11.32 4.61 -23.79
N LYS A 74 -10.06 5.04 -23.57
CA LYS A 74 -9.35 5.91 -24.54
C LYS A 74 -8.95 5.17 -25.82
N HIS A 75 -8.87 3.84 -25.75
CA HIS A 75 -8.41 3.00 -26.85
C HIS A 75 -9.43 1.89 -27.14
N PRO A 76 -10.66 2.23 -27.57
CA PRO A 76 -11.75 1.27 -27.74
C PRO A 76 -11.44 0.19 -28.80
N ASP A 77 -10.56 0.50 -29.75
CA ASP A 77 -10.18 -0.41 -30.84
C ASP A 77 -8.92 -1.23 -30.51
N GLN A 78 -8.30 -1.04 -29.34
CA GLN A 78 -7.10 -1.77 -28.96
C GLN A 78 -7.43 -3.21 -28.57
N ASN A 79 -6.65 -4.15 -29.08
CA ASN A 79 -6.74 -5.55 -28.67
C ASN A 79 -6.39 -5.67 -27.17
N VAL A 80 -7.25 -6.34 -26.40
CA VAL A 80 -7.08 -6.57 -24.96
C VAL A 80 -5.71 -7.19 -24.63
N THR A 81 -5.23 -8.16 -25.41
CA THR A 81 -3.92 -8.76 -25.20
C THR A 81 -2.80 -7.72 -25.33
N GLN A 82 -2.86 -6.88 -26.36
CA GLN A 82 -1.88 -5.80 -26.56
C GLN A 82 -1.95 -4.75 -25.45
N PHE A 83 -3.15 -4.48 -24.92
CA PHE A 83 -3.32 -3.62 -23.76
C PHE A 83 -2.64 -4.20 -22.52
N VAL A 84 -2.88 -5.48 -22.21
CA VAL A 84 -2.25 -6.14 -21.06
C VAL A 84 -0.73 -6.14 -21.19
N GLU A 85 -0.19 -6.55 -22.34
CA GLU A 85 1.25 -6.57 -22.60
C GLU A 85 1.90 -5.18 -22.44
N ARG A 86 1.19 -4.12 -22.86
CA ARG A 86 1.66 -2.75 -22.66
C ARG A 86 1.72 -2.40 -21.17
N ILE A 87 0.63 -2.62 -20.42
CA ILE A 87 0.60 -2.31 -18.99
C ILE A 87 1.65 -3.10 -18.21
N LEU A 88 1.86 -4.38 -18.54
CA LEU A 88 2.91 -5.19 -17.91
C LEU A 88 4.30 -4.58 -18.14
N ARG A 89 4.61 -4.25 -19.40
CA ARG A 89 5.88 -3.60 -19.77
C ARG A 89 6.07 -2.26 -19.06
N ASP A 90 5.02 -1.46 -18.97
CA ASP A 90 5.08 -0.14 -18.33
C ASP A 90 5.29 -0.28 -16.81
N VAL A 91 4.65 -1.26 -16.17
CA VAL A 91 4.87 -1.60 -14.76
C VAL A 91 6.30 -2.09 -14.51
N GLU A 92 6.82 -2.98 -15.35
CA GLU A 92 8.21 -3.43 -15.28
C GLU A 92 9.18 -2.26 -15.42
N ALA A 93 8.95 -1.36 -16.38
CA ALA A 93 9.78 -0.18 -16.56
C ALA A 93 9.75 0.76 -15.34
N VAL A 94 8.59 0.93 -14.70
CA VAL A 94 8.50 1.69 -13.43
C VAL A 94 9.31 1.01 -12.34
N LYS A 95 9.20 -0.31 -12.19
CA LYS A 95 9.92 -1.06 -11.15
C LYS A 95 11.44 -1.06 -11.36
N ASP A 96 11.89 -1.14 -12.60
CA ASP A 96 13.31 -1.32 -12.91
C ASP A 96 14.08 0.00 -13.04
N SER A 97 13.40 1.10 -13.36
CA SER A 97 14.07 2.34 -13.77
C SER A 97 13.57 3.60 -13.07
N SER A 98 12.54 3.52 -12.22
CA SER A 98 12.03 4.70 -11.51
C SER A 98 12.67 4.86 -10.14
N PHE A 99 13.54 5.86 -10.00
CA PHE A 99 14.07 6.28 -8.70
C PHE A 99 12.97 6.64 -7.70
N ARG A 100 11.86 7.20 -8.20
CA ARG A 100 10.67 7.50 -7.37
C ARG A 100 10.04 6.22 -6.84
N TYR A 101 9.93 5.18 -7.66
CA TYR A 101 9.43 3.88 -7.21
C TYR A 101 10.33 3.31 -6.10
N ASP A 102 11.65 3.25 -6.30
CA ASP A 102 12.57 2.70 -5.31
C ASP A 102 12.44 3.38 -3.95
N THR A 103 12.40 4.72 -3.95
CA THR A 103 12.30 5.54 -2.74
C THR A 103 10.99 5.28 -2.00
N LEU A 104 9.87 5.30 -2.73
CA LEU A 104 8.54 5.11 -2.15
C LEU A 104 8.32 3.67 -1.69
N TYR A 105 8.83 2.70 -2.45
CA TYR A 105 8.72 1.29 -2.11
C TYR A 105 9.47 0.95 -0.83
N GLU A 106 10.66 1.52 -0.62
CA GLU A 106 11.41 1.34 0.63
C GLU A 106 10.61 1.81 1.85
N ALA A 107 9.94 2.96 1.76
CA ALA A 107 9.08 3.48 2.83
C ALA A 107 7.87 2.57 3.09
N VAL A 108 7.25 2.05 2.04
CA VAL A 108 6.14 1.09 2.13
C VAL A 108 6.61 -0.22 2.79
N CYS A 109 7.77 -0.75 2.43
CA CYS A 109 8.34 -1.94 3.06
C CYS A 109 8.58 -1.75 4.55
N ARG A 110 9.16 -0.60 4.95
CA ARG A 110 9.36 -0.27 6.38
C ARG A 110 8.03 -0.24 7.14
N ALA A 111 7.02 0.42 6.59
CA ALA A 111 5.69 0.48 7.21
C ALA A 111 5.02 -0.89 7.33
N GLY A 112 5.13 -1.72 6.29
CA GLY A 112 4.66 -3.11 6.31
C GLY A 112 5.33 -3.93 7.42
N ALA A 113 6.66 -3.85 7.52
CA ALA A 113 7.42 -4.54 8.57
C ALA A 113 7.02 -4.09 9.98
N VAL A 114 6.75 -2.79 10.19
CA VAL A 114 6.26 -2.29 11.48
C VAL A 114 4.86 -2.82 11.80
N ASN A 115 3.95 -2.85 10.82
CA ASN A 115 2.61 -3.42 11.03
C ASN A 115 2.65 -4.91 11.38
N ASP A 116 3.48 -5.68 10.68
CA ASP A 116 3.64 -7.12 10.93
C ASP A 116 4.28 -7.37 12.31
N ALA A 117 5.28 -6.57 12.70
CA ALA A 117 5.88 -6.62 14.03
C ALA A 117 4.89 -6.20 15.14
N SER A 118 4.05 -5.20 14.89
CA SER A 118 3.04 -4.70 15.83
C SER A 118 1.91 -5.72 16.04
N ASN A 119 1.49 -6.40 14.98
CA ASN A 119 0.53 -7.52 15.05
C ASN A 119 1.11 -8.76 15.76
N THR A 120 2.43 -8.84 15.88
CA THR A 120 3.13 -9.89 16.64
C THR A 120 3.30 -9.53 18.13
N SER A 121 2.89 -8.32 18.56
CA SER A 121 3.02 -7.90 19.97
C SER A 121 1.86 -8.33 20.87
N VAL A 122 1.35 -9.55 20.71
CA VAL A 122 0.60 -10.20 21.80
C VAL A 122 1.64 -10.86 22.71
N PHE A 123 2.37 -10.05 23.49
CA PHE A 123 2.98 -10.37 24.80
C PHE A 123 3.99 -9.26 25.19
N PRO A 124 4.23 -9.00 26.49
CA PRO A 124 5.13 -7.93 26.91
C PRO A 124 6.55 -8.24 26.42
N THR A 125 7.20 -7.21 25.87
CA THR A 125 8.61 -7.28 25.44
C THR A 125 9.49 -7.88 26.55
N PRO A 126 10.58 -8.61 26.22
CA PRO A 126 11.48 -9.18 27.22
C PRO A 126 11.97 -8.14 28.24
N TRP A 127 12.19 -6.91 27.77
CA TRP A 127 12.52 -5.75 28.60
C TRP A 127 11.42 -5.38 29.60
N ARG A 128 10.15 -5.36 29.19
CA ARG A 128 9.02 -5.08 30.07
C ARG A 128 8.81 -6.18 31.10
N GLN A 129 9.04 -7.45 30.73
CA GLN A 129 9.03 -8.56 31.70
C GLN A 129 10.15 -8.42 32.74
N GLN A 130 11.36 -8.05 32.32
CA GLN A 130 12.48 -7.80 33.22
C GLN A 130 12.20 -6.63 34.17
N ILE A 131 11.62 -5.53 33.67
CA ILE A 131 11.23 -4.39 34.50
C ILE A 131 10.10 -4.78 35.48
N MET A 132 9.08 -5.51 35.04
CA MET A 132 8.00 -5.95 35.92
C MET A 132 8.50 -6.90 37.01
N ALA A 133 9.41 -7.83 36.66
CA ALA A 133 10.06 -8.71 37.62
C ALA A 133 10.87 -7.93 38.67
N LEU A 134 11.58 -6.88 38.24
CA LEU A 134 12.35 -6.01 39.13
C LEU A 134 11.45 -5.19 40.07
N LEU A 135 10.26 -4.77 39.60
CA LEU A 135 9.37 -3.89 40.36
C LEU A 135 8.35 -4.62 41.26
N LEU A 136 8.18 -5.94 41.11
CA LEU A 136 7.30 -6.76 41.95
C LEU A 136 7.55 -6.57 43.47
N PRO A 137 8.80 -6.61 43.98
CA PRO A 137 9.05 -6.43 45.42
C PRO A 137 8.64 -5.05 45.94
N VAL A 138 8.75 -4.01 45.11
CA VAL A 138 8.34 -2.63 45.48
C VAL A 138 6.83 -2.55 45.69
N SER A 139 6.06 -3.30 44.90
CA SER A 139 4.60 -3.35 45.02
C SER A 139 4.10 -4.04 46.29
N THR A 140 4.96 -4.79 46.98
CA THR A 140 4.63 -5.51 48.23
C THR A 140 5.02 -4.76 49.49
N LEU A 141 5.66 -3.59 49.38
CA LEU A 141 6.00 -2.77 50.54
C LEU A 141 4.73 -2.12 51.10
N PRO A 142 4.46 -2.23 52.41
CA PRO A 142 3.36 -1.51 53.03
C PRO A 142 3.62 0.00 52.91
N ARG A 143 2.59 0.73 52.52
CA ARG A 143 2.62 2.20 52.51
C ARG A 143 2.43 2.68 53.95
N GLU A 144 3.45 3.34 54.49
CA GLU A 144 3.32 4.14 55.72
C GLU A 144 2.45 5.38 55.49
#